data_AF-A0A520KPQ4-F1
#
_entry.id   AF-A0A520KPQ4-F1
#
_cell.length_a   1.000
_cell.length_b   1.000
_cell.length_c   1.000
_cell.angle_alpha   90.00
_cell.angle_beta   90.00
_cell.angle_gamma   90.00
#
_symmetry.space_group_name_H-M   'P 1'
#
loop_
_entity.id
_entity.type
_entity.pdbx_description
1 polymer ?
#
loop_
_entity_poly.entity_id
_entity_poly.type
_entity_poly.pdbx_seq_one_letter_code
_entity_poly.pdbx_strand_id
1 'polypeptide(L)'
;MKEENNNQNETQEEEDKRNIYLEAPFLIFLSFLISFVIARVYVLMLGDVATGRDVFPFEYYMIHHFYYGVILMIIAGWIAIIYKDKNVHRIAAVLYGAGLGVFFDELGLLLTHFEDYWDPITYTAVIIIALILLNIIFFKNFWRSVGSELKYLVVTKKLHYGPFNLVGVVDIMDETQDKIPKTNRIVNIFMGIVLFAAGILVIMYPTLLYYWVAAAFFLTGLSYFIKGSLPT
;
A
#
# COMPACT_ATOMS: atom_id res chain seq x y z
N MET A 1 -20.46 -28.11 -27.71
CA MET A 1 -20.63 -26.75 -28.31
C MET A 1 -21.22 -25.70 -27.37
N LYS A 2 -22.51 -25.74 -26.96
CA LYS A 2 -23.07 -24.65 -26.11
C LYS A 2 -22.53 -24.66 -24.67
N GLU A 3 -22.36 -25.84 -24.07
CA GLU A 3 -21.74 -26.00 -22.73
C GLU A 3 -20.23 -25.77 -22.74
N GLU A 4 -19.51 -26.20 -23.78
CA GLU A 4 -18.08 -25.89 -23.94
C GLU A 4 -17.81 -24.38 -24.04
N ASN A 5 -18.62 -23.65 -24.82
CA ASN A 5 -18.47 -22.20 -24.94
C ASN A 5 -18.80 -21.46 -23.64
N ASN A 6 -19.75 -21.96 -22.83
CA ASN A 6 -20.04 -21.38 -21.52
C ASN A 6 -18.90 -21.62 -20.52
N ASN A 7 -18.37 -22.84 -20.46
CA ASN A 7 -17.24 -23.16 -19.57
C ASN A 7 -15.98 -22.38 -19.96
N GLN A 8 -15.73 -22.18 -21.25
CA GLN A 8 -14.60 -21.36 -21.72
C GLN A 8 -14.77 -19.89 -21.33
N ASN A 9 -15.96 -19.32 -21.48
CA ASN A 9 -16.24 -17.94 -21.09
C ASN A 9 -16.12 -17.72 -19.58
N GLU A 10 -16.63 -18.64 -18.75
CA GLU A 10 -16.51 -18.57 -17.29
C GLU A 10 -15.05 -18.67 -16.82
N THR A 11 -14.28 -19.58 -17.42
CA THR A 11 -12.84 -19.75 -17.12
C THR A 11 -12.05 -18.50 -17.48
N GLN A 12 -12.34 -17.90 -18.64
CA GLN A 12 -11.70 -16.68 -19.12
C GLN A 12 -12.06 -15.46 -18.26
N GLU A 13 -13.30 -15.35 -17.80
CA GLU A 13 -13.75 -14.26 -16.92
C GLU A 13 -13.11 -14.36 -15.52
N GLU A 14 -12.95 -15.58 -14.97
CA GLU A 14 -12.22 -15.79 -13.71
C GLU A 14 -10.73 -15.45 -13.83
N GLU A 15 -10.10 -15.84 -14.94
CA GLU A 15 -8.70 -15.55 -15.20
C GLU A 15 -8.46 -14.03 -15.34
N ASP A 16 -9.32 -13.33 -16.08
CA ASP A 16 -9.26 -11.88 -16.22
C ASP A 16 -9.45 -11.15 -14.89
N LYS A 17 -10.42 -11.58 -14.07
CA LYS A 17 -10.59 -11.06 -12.71
C LYS A 17 -9.32 -11.24 -11.89
N ARG A 18 -8.74 -12.45 -11.88
CA ARG A 18 -7.49 -12.72 -11.12
C ARG A 18 -6.33 -11.84 -11.58
N ASN A 19 -6.20 -11.62 -12.88
CA ASN A 19 -5.16 -10.76 -13.46
C ASN A 19 -5.32 -9.30 -13.03
N ILE A 20 -6.55 -8.75 -13.03
CA ILE A 20 -6.81 -7.39 -12.52
C ILE A 20 -6.36 -7.25 -11.06
N TYR A 21 -6.70 -8.21 -10.20
CA TYR A 21 -6.30 -8.19 -8.79
C TYR A 21 -4.79 -8.38 -8.56
N LEU A 22 -4.04 -8.82 -9.56
CA LEU A 22 -2.58 -8.90 -9.52
C LEU A 22 -1.94 -7.61 -10.03
N GLU A 23 -2.48 -7.05 -11.10
CA GLU A 23 -1.93 -5.88 -11.79
C GLU A 23 -2.26 -4.55 -11.09
N ALA A 24 -3.46 -4.41 -10.52
CA ALA A 24 -3.92 -3.14 -9.96
C ALA A 24 -3.01 -2.58 -8.83
N PRO A 25 -2.57 -3.37 -7.82
CA PRO A 25 -1.65 -2.87 -6.80
C PRO A 25 -0.31 -2.39 -7.39
N PHE A 26 0.19 -3.08 -8.41
CA PHE A 26 1.41 -2.69 -9.10
C PHE A 26 1.24 -1.39 -9.90
N LEU A 27 0.12 -1.25 -10.61
CA LEU A 27 -0.20 -0.02 -11.34
C LEU A 27 -0.35 1.18 -10.40
N ILE A 28 -1.02 1.01 -9.26
CA ILE A 28 -1.15 2.04 -8.22
C ILE A 28 0.24 2.45 -7.71
N PHE A 29 1.09 1.48 -7.38
CA PHE A 29 2.45 1.76 -6.89
C PHE A 29 3.30 2.51 -7.91
N LEU A 30 3.27 2.07 -9.17
CA LEU A 30 4.05 2.67 -10.23
C LEU A 30 3.58 4.10 -10.52
N SER A 31 2.28 4.32 -10.67
CA SER A 31 1.74 5.67 -10.95
C SER A 31 1.91 6.61 -9.77
N PHE A 32 1.86 6.10 -8.54
CA PHE A 32 2.20 6.84 -7.31
C PHE A 32 3.63 7.38 -7.33
N LEU A 33 4.62 6.51 -7.60
CA LEU A 33 6.02 6.95 -7.63
C LEU A 33 6.27 7.94 -8.77
N ILE A 34 5.73 7.67 -9.96
CA ILE A 34 5.91 8.54 -11.12
C ILE A 34 5.28 9.91 -10.86
N SER A 35 4.05 9.98 -10.36
CA SER A 35 3.39 11.25 -10.12
C SER A 35 4.06 12.05 -9.00
N PHE A 36 4.54 11.40 -7.93
CA PHE A 36 5.32 12.06 -6.89
C PHE A 36 6.62 12.65 -7.45
N VAL A 37 7.37 11.91 -8.26
CA VAL A 37 8.59 12.41 -8.90
C VAL A 37 8.27 13.57 -9.84
N ILE A 38 7.21 13.47 -10.65
CA ILE A 38 6.79 14.56 -11.54
C ILE A 38 6.43 15.81 -10.74
N ALA A 39 5.66 15.67 -9.65
CA ALA A 39 5.30 16.79 -8.79
C ALA A 39 6.55 17.46 -8.18
N ARG A 40 7.52 16.67 -7.71
CA ARG A 40 8.79 17.19 -7.20
C ARG A 40 9.62 17.89 -8.26
N VAL A 41 9.72 17.32 -9.46
CA VAL A 41 10.42 17.96 -10.59
C VAL A 41 9.74 19.27 -10.98
N TYR A 42 8.41 19.29 -11.00
CA TYR A 42 7.61 20.49 -11.29
C TYR A 42 7.92 21.62 -10.29
N VAL A 43 7.91 21.32 -8.98
CA VAL A 43 8.23 22.32 -7.95
C VAL A 43 9.70 22.74 -8.01
N LEU A 44 10.64 21.82 -8.27
CA LEU A 44 12.05 22.16 -8.43
C LEU A 44 12.31 23.09 -9.62
N MET A 45 11.56 22.96 -10.72
CA MET A 45 11.74 23.79 -11.91
C MET A 45 11.09 25.17 -11.80
N LEU A 46 9.99 25.29 -11.06
CA LEU A 46 9.21 26.53 -10.97
C LEU A 46 9.44 27.30 -9.65
N GLY A 47 10.14 26.70 -8.67
CA GLY A 47 10.44 27.32 -7.38
C GLY A 47 9.19 27.63 -6.56
N ASP A 48 9.25 28.68 -5.74
CA ASP A 48 8.17 29.11 -4.82
C ASP A 48 6.84 29.47 -5.51
N VAL A 49 6.84 29.62 -6.84
CA VAL A 49 5.61 29.85 -7.62
C VAL A 49 4.75 28.58 -7.63
N ALA A 50 5.37 27.40 -7.64
CA ALA A 50 4.69 26.11 -7.67
C ALA A 50 4.32 25.55 -6.29
N THR A 51 4.81 26.13 -5.19
CA THR A 51 4.48 25.72 -3.80
C THR A 51 3.16 26.34 -3.31
N GLY A 52 2.19 26.54 -4.20
CA GLY A 52 0.87 27.08 -3.84
C GLY A 52 0.69 28.61 -3.99
N ARG A 53 1.62 29.32 -4.64
CA ARG A 53 1.43 30.75 -4.93
C ARG A 53 0.61 31.05 -6.18
N ASP A 54 0.51 30.13 -7.14
CA ASP A 54 -0.27 30.38 -8.35
C ASP A 54 -0.94 29.12 -8.91
N VAL A 55 -2.28 29.04 -8.80
CA VAL A 55 -3.13 28.48 -9.89
C VAL A 55 -4.50 29.18 -10.00
N PHE A 56 -5.04 29.83 -8.95
CA PHE A 56 -6.30 30.59 -9.04
C PHE A 56 -6.26 31.93 -8.28
N PRO A 57 -6.59 33.06 -8.92
CA PRO A 57 -6.62 34.38 -8.30
C PRO A 57 -7.94 34.60 -7.55
N PHE A 58 -8.22 33.76 -6.55
CA PHE A 58 -9.14 34.15 -5.49
C PHE A 58 -8.27 34.65 -4.36
N GLU A 59 -8.24 35.98 -4.16
CA GLU A 59 -7.40 36.74 -3.21
C GLU A 59 -7.38 36.21 -1.75
N TYR A 60 -8.14 35.15 -1.43
CA TYR A 60 -8.29 34.57 -0.10
C TYR A 60 -8.19 33.02 0.00
N TYR A 61 -8.14 32.27 -1.11
CA TYR A 61 -8.11 30.80 -1.06
C TYR A 61 -7.02 30.22 -1.95
N MET A 62 -5.90 29.83 -1.34
CA MET A 62 -4.82 29.10 -2.00
C MET A 62 -5.25 27.64 -2.23
N ILE A 63 -5.65 27.31 -3.46
CA ILE A 63 -5.90 25.92 -3.86
C ILE A 63 -4.55 25.27 -4.13
N HIS A 64 -4.17 24.39 -3.23
CA HIS A 64 -2.95 23.59 -3.30
C HIS A 64 -3.16 22.37 -4.22
N HIS A 65 -2.10 21.83 -4.81
CA HIS A 65 -2.26 20.74 -5.77
C HIS A 65 -2.66 19.39 -5.15
N PHE A 66 -2.58 19.24 -3.82
CA PHE A 66 -3.09 18.07 -3.11
C PHE A 66 -4.59 17.89 -3.33
N TYR A 67 -5.34 18.98 -3.54
CA TYR A 67 -6.77 18.89 -3.88
C TYR A 67 -6.99 18.16 -5.22
N TYR A 68 -6.11 18.36 -6.20
CA TYR A 68 -6.14 17.58 -7.44
C TYR A 68 -5.86 16.10 -7.18
N GLY A 69 -4.94 15.80 -6.26
CA GLY A 69 -4.68 14.44 -5.79
C GLY A 69 -5.94 13.79 -5.20
N VAL A 70 -6.64 14.49 -4.30
CA VAL A 70 -7.90 14.03 -3.70
C VAL A 70 -8.98 13.82 -4.75
N ILE A 71 -9.17 14.76 -5.68
CA ILE A 71 -10.16 14.65 -6.75
C ILE A 71 -9.87 13.44 -7.65
N LEU A 72 -8.61 13.23 -8.03
CA LEU A 72 -8.19 12.06 -8.82
C LEU A 72 -8.53 10.74 -8.10
N MET A 73 -8.27 10.66 -6.80
CA MET A 73 -8.60 9.47 -6.00
C MET A 73 -10.10 9.25 -5.89
N ILE A 74 -10.91 10.30 -5.73
CA ILE A 74 -12.38 10.22 -5.70
C ILE A 74 -12.91 9.69 -7.03
N ILE A 75 -12.44 10.26 -8.16
CA ILE A 75 -12.84 9.84 -9.50
C ILE A 75 -12.43 8.38 -9.74
N ALA A 76 -11.20 8.01 -9.37
CA ALA A 76 -10.71 6.64 -9.50
C ALA A 76 -11.56 5.65 -8.68
N GLY A 77 -11.87 5.98 -7.43
CA GLY A 77 -12.72 5.15 -6.57
C GLY A 77 -14.14 5.01 -7.12
N TRP A 78 -14.73 6.11 -7.60
CA TRP A 78 -16.05 6.12 -8.21
C TRP A 78 -16.11 5.21 -9.45
N ILE A 79 -15.12 5.34 -10.33
CA ILE A 79 -15.00 4.51 -11.55
C ILE A 79 -14.84 3.03 -11.18
N ALA A 80 -13.98 2.71 -10.21
CA ALA A 80 -13.76 1.33 -9.77
C ALA A 80 -15.02 0.68 -9.16
N ILE A 81 -15.89 1.46 -8.51
CA ILE A 81 -17.13 0.95 -7.91
C ILE A 81 -18.20 0.68 -8.97
N ILE A 82 -18.35 1.57 -9.95
CA ILE A 82 -19.46 1.53 -10.91
C ILE A 82 -19.18 0.56 -12.07
N TYR A 83 -17.95 0.57 -12.58
CA TYR A 83 -17.62 -0.15 -13.80
C TYR A 83 -16.92 -1.46 -13.47
N LYS A 84 -17.37 -2.57 -14.09
CA LYS A 84 -16.76 -3.90 -13.93
C LYS A 84 -15.75 -4.26 -15.03
N ASP A 85 -15.56 -3.38 -16.00
CA ASP A 85 -14.64 -3.61 -17.11
C ASP A 85 -13.17 -3.62 -16.64
N LYS A 86 -12.40 -4.53 -17.22
CA LYS A 86 -10.98 -4.76 -16.92
C LYS A 86 -10.11 -3.54 -17.22
N ASN A 87 -10.30 -2.94 -18.38
CA ASN A 87 -9.49 -1.81 -18.82
C ASN A 87 -9.84 -0.56 -18.00
N VAL A 88 -11.13 -0.39 -17.68
CA VAL A 88 -11.59 0.68 -16.79
C VAL A 88 -11.00 0.55 -15.38
N HIS A 89 -10.90 -0.68 -14.85
CA HIS A 89 -10.21 -0.92 -13.57
C HIS A 89 -8.71 -0.59 -13.61
N ARG A 90 -8.01 -0.88 -14.72
CA ARG A 90 -6.61 -0.48 -14.89
C ARG A 90 -6.45 1.04 -14.91
N ILE A 91 -7.34 1.74 -15.60
CA ILE A 91 -7.36 3.21 -15.61
C ILE A 91 -7.61 3.76 -14.20
N ALA A 92 -8.58 3.20 -13.48
CA ALA A 92 -8.86 3.58 -12.11
C ALA A 92 -7.64 3.36 -11.19
N ALA A 93 -6.94 2.22 -11.31
CA ALA A 93 -5.71 1.96 -10.57
C ALA A 93 -4.62 3.00 -10.84
N VAL A 94 -4.42 3.37 -12.11
CA VAL A 94 -3.44 4.40 -12.50
C VAL A 94 -3.83 5.76 -11.92
N LEU A 95 -5.09 6.19 -12.09
CA LEU A 95 -5.60 7.46 -11.56
C LEU A 95 -5.49 7.53 -10.03
N TYR A 96 -5.80 6.43 -9.34
CA TYR A 96 -5.73 6.35 -7.89
C TYR A 96 -4.29 6.52 -7.39
N GLY A 97 -3.34 5.78 -7.97
CA GLY A 97 -1.92 5.92 -7.63
C GLY A 97 -1.38 7.29 -8.00
N ALA A 98 -1.73 7.84 -9.17
CA ALA A 98 -1.31 9.18 -9.56
C ALA A 98 -1.81 10.23 -8.56
N GLY A 99 -3.08 10.15 -8.17
CA GLY A 99 -3.68 11.02 -7.16
C GLY A 99 -3.00 10.90 -5.79
N LEU A 100 -2.64 9.68 -5.37
CA LEU A 100 -1.84 9.47 -4.16
C LEU A 100 -0.49 10.19 -4.24
N GLY A 101 0.26 10.09 -5.33
CA GLY A 101 1.58 10.69 -5.40
C GLY A 101 1.54 12.22 -5.37
N VAL A 102 0.53 12.82 -6.02
CA VAL A 102 0.26 14.27 -5.97
C VAL A 102 -0.17 14.69 -4.56
N PHE A 103 -1.02 13.91 -3.88
CA PHE A 103 -1.45 14.21 -2.51
C PHE A 103 -0.29 14.15 -1.52
N PHE A 104 0.51 13.07 -1.59
CA PHE A 104 1.65 12.88 -0.68
C PHE A 104 2.77 13.89 -0.93
N ASP A 105 2.82 14.52 -2.12
CA ASP A 105 3.77 15.58 -2.41
C ASP A 105 3.63 16.79 -1.48
N GLU A 106 2.42 17.15 -1.04
CA GLU A 106 2.20 18.31 -0.15
C GLU A 106 1.92 17.90 1.29
N LEU A 107 2.20 16.66 1.69
CA LEU A 107 1.91 16.22 3.05
C LEU A 107 2.68 16.99 4.12
N GLY A 108 3.94 17.34 3.86
CA GLY A 108 4.73 18.17 4.76
C GLY A 108 4.12 19.54 4.94
N LEU A 109 3.65 20.14 3.84
CA LEU A 109 2.94 21.41 3.87
C LEU A 109 1.63 21.30 4.68
N LEU A 110 0.85 20.23 4.48
CA LEU A 110 -0.38 19.99 5.23
C LEU A 110 -0.16 19.83 6.74
N LEU A 111 0.87 19.06 7.13
CA LEU A 111 1.16 18.74 8.53
C LEU A 111 1.86 19.87 9.28
N THR A 112 2.54 20.76 8.56
CA THR A 112 3.18 21.95 9.12
C THR A 112 2.28 23.19 9.07
N HIS A 113 0.96 23.03 8.87
CA HIS A 113 0.01 24.15 8.78
C HIS A 113 0.35 25.14 7.66
N PHE A 114 0.83 24.63 6.53
CA PHE A 114 1.22 25.38 5.33
C PHE A 114 2.46 26.26 5.50
N GLU A 115 3.32 25.93 6.47
CA GLU A 115 4.54 26.69 6.74
C GLU A 115 5.77 26.15 6.00
N ASP A 116 5.91 24.82 5.88
CA ASP A 116 7.11 24.20 5.29
C ASP A 116 6.78 23.09 4.27
N TYR A 117 7.00 23.40 2.98
CA TYR A 117 6.86 22.46 1.88
C TYR A 117 7.98 21.40 1.84
N TRP A 118 9.17 21.73 2.35
CA TRP A 118 10.37 20.89 2.30
C TRP A 118 10.52 20.00 3.52
N ASP A 119 9.52 19.96 4.41
CA ASP A 119 9.57 19.19 5.64
C ASP A 119 9.87 17.70 5.36
N PRO A 120 10.86 17.10 6.07
CA PRO A 120 11.25 15.70 5.93
C PRO A 120 10.12 14.68 6.10
N ILE A 121 9.01 15.06 6.74
CA ILE A 121 7.83 14.21 6.95
C ILE A 121 7.22 13.75 5.62
N THR A 122 7.30 14.57 4.56
CA THR A 122 6.84 14.19 3.22
C THR A 122 7.58 12.95 2.72
N TYR A 123 8.91 12.98 2.73
CA TYR A 123 9.73 11.86 2.26
C TYR A 123 9.52 10.62 3.11
N THR A 124 9.38 10.80 4.43
CA THR A 124 9.10 9.71 5.37
C THR A 124 7.77 9.05 5.04
N ALA A 125 6.72 9.84 4.82
CA ALA A 125 5.39 9.35 4.46
C ALA A 125 5.39 8.62 3.11
N VAL A 126 6.06 9.18 2.09
CA VAL A 126 6.19 8.57 0.76
C VAL A 126 6.90 7.22 0.83
N ILE A 127 8.01 7.13 1.58
CA ILE A 127 8.74 5.87 1.78
C ILE A 127 7.86 4.84 2.49
N ILE A 128 7.16 5.24 3.56
CA ILE A 128 6.27 4.33 4.30
C ILE A 128 5.16 3.78 3.39
N ILE A 129 4.49 4.64 2.63
CA ILE A 129 3.44 4.22 1.70
C ILE A 129 4.00 3.33 0.59
N ALA A 130 5.16 3.69 0.02
CA ALA A 130 5.83 2.86 -0.98
C ALA A 130 6.11 1.46 -0.42
N LEU A 131 6.64 1.36 0.80
CA LEU A 131 6.92 0.08 1.46
C LEU A 131 5.64 -0.73 1.73
N ILE A 132 4.55 -0.08 2.15
CA ILE A 132 3.25 -0.73 2.37
C ILE A 132 2.73 -1.30 1.05
N LEU A 133 2.72 -0.51 -0.02
CA LEU A 133 2.27 -0.96 -1.35
C LEU A 133 3.13 -2.12 -1.85
N LEU A 134 4.45 -2.03 -1.68
CA LEU A 134 5.40 -3.06 -2.07
C LEU A 134 5.21 -4.35 -1.26
N ASN A 135 4.92 -4.22 0.04
CA ASN A 135 4.57 -5.35 0.89
C ASN A 135 3.29 -6.05 0.41
N ILE A 136 2.25 -5.29 0.05
CA ILE A 136 1.01 -5.83 -0.50
C ILE A 136 1.27 -6.58 -1.81
N ILE A 137 2.13 -6.04 -2.68
CA ILE A 137 2.50 -6.65 -3.97
C ILE A 137 3.26 -7.97 -3.76
N PHE A 138 4.33 -7.97 -2.95
CA PHE A 138 5.20 -9.14 -2.80
C PHE A 138 4.63 -10.22 -1.87
N PHE A 139 3.91 -9.84 -0.81
CA PHE A 139 3.40 -10.76 0.21
C PHE A 139 1.92 -11.12 -0.01
N LYS A 140 1.48 -11.18 -1.26
CA LYS A 140 0.07 -11.45 -1.62
C LYS A 140 -0.49 -12.72 -0.98
N ASN A 141 0.30 -13.79 -0.94
CA ASN A 141 -0.14 -15.08 -0.36
C ASN A 141 -0.30 -15.01 1.15
N PHE A 142 0.59 -14.29 1.84
CA PHE A 142 0.47 -14.03 3.27
C PHE A 142 -0.84 -13.28 3.56
N TRP A 143 -1.11 -12.18 2.85
CA TRP A 143 -2.33 -11.40 3.03
C TRP A 143 -3.61 -12.18 2.69
N ARG A 144 -3.56 -13.08 1.71
CA ARG A 144 -4.68 -14.01 1.44
C ARG A 144 -4.91 -14.98 2.60
N SER A 145 -3.86 -15.56 3.17
CA SER A 145 -3.97 -16.45 4.34
C SER A 145 -4.58 -15.71 5.52
N VAL A 146 -4.00 -14.55 5.87
CA VAL A 146 -4.47 -13.68 6.96
C VAL A 146 -5.93 -13.30 6.75
N GLY A 147 -6.33 -12.87 5.55
CA GLY A 147 -7.72 -12.52 5.25
C GLY A 147 -8.68 -13.71 5.38
N SER A 148 -8.26 -14.92 4.98
CA SER A 148 -9.08 -16.12 5.09
C SER A 148 -9.27 -16.58 6.54
N GLU A 149 -8.21 -16.51 7.34
CA GLU A 149 -8.23 -16.82 8.77
C GLU A 149 -9.07 -15.81 9.54
N LEU A 150 -8.90 -14.51 9.26
CA LEU A 150 -9.74 -13.45 9.83
C LEU A 150 -11.21 -13.65 9.48
N LYS A 151 -11.53 -13.93 8.21
CA LYS A 151 -12.91 -14.17 7.78
C LYS A 151 -13.53 -15.37 8.51
N TYR A 152 -12.78 -16.46 8.65
CA TYR A 152 -13.20 -17.62 9.41
C TYR A 152 -13.48 -17.25 10.88
N LEU A 153 -12.56 -16.56 11.54
CA LEU A 153 -12.73 -16.14 12.93
C LEU A 153 -13.94 -15.21 13.13
N VAL A 154 -14.12 -14.22 12.26
CA VAL A 154 -15.24 -13.26 12.33
C VAL A 154 -16.59 -13.94 12.10
N VAL A 155 -16.69 -14.80 11.08
CA VAL A 155 -17.94 -15.49 10.73
C VAL A 155 -18.30 -16.56 11.77
N THR A 156 -17.32 -17.34 12.23
CA THR A 156 -17.55 -18.44 13.18
C THR A 156 -17.83 -17.96 14.59
N LYS A 157 -17.20 -16.85 15.04
CA LYS A 157 -17.40 -16.34 16.41
C LYS A 157 -18.46 -15.24 16.55
N LYS A 158 -19.16 -14.82 15.48
CA LYS A 158 -20.13 -13.70 15.51
C LYS A 158 -19.60 -12.48 16.29
N LEU A 159 -18.32 -12.14 16.09
CA LEU A 159 -17.71 -11.00 16.76
C LEU A 159 -18.44 -9.73 16.32
N HIS A 160 -19.02 -8.98 17.26
CA HIS A 160 -19.68 -7.71 16.97
C HIS A 160 -18.65 -6.72 16.39
N TYR A 161 -18.79 -6.43 15.10
CA TYR A 161 -17.94 -5.49 14.36
C TYR A 161 -18.40 -4.06 14.63
N GLY A 162 -17.69 -3.37 15.53
CA GLY A 162 -17.76 -1.92 15.71
C GLY A 162 -16.39 -1.29 15.40
N PRO A 163 -16.35 -0.03 14.94
CA PRO A 163 -15.14 0.63 14.41
C PRO A 163 -13.99 0.83 15.42
N PHE A 164 -14.17 0.50 16.70
CA PHE A 164 -13.19 0.73 17.77
C PHE A 164 -12.76 -0.53 18.54
N ASN A 165 -13.07 -1.74 18.06
CA ASN A 165 -12.95 -2.95 18.88
C ASN A 165 -11.55 -3.60 18.84
N LEU A 166 -10.57 -2.98 19.53
CA LEU A 166 -9.25 -3.56 19.83
C LEU A 166 -9.34 -4.89 20.61
N VAL A 167 -10.47 -5.15 21.26
CA VAL A 167 -10.77 -6.38 22.03
C VAL A 167 -10.73 -7.62 21.12
N GLY A 168 -11.12 -7.50 19.86
CA GLY A 168 -11.10 -8.63 18.92
C GLY A 168 -9.68 -9.13 18.60
N VAL A 169 -8.67 -8.27 18.60
CA VAL A 169 -7.26 -8.67 18.37
C VAL A 169 -6.71 -9.43 19.58
N VAL A 170 -7.06 -8.99 20.80
CA VAL A 170 -6.68 -9.64 22.06
C VAL A 170 -7.33 -11.02 22.17
N ASP A 171 -8.61 -11.14 21.83
CA ASP A 171 -9.34 -12.42 21.86
C ASP A 171 -8.80 -13.43 20.83
N ILE A 172 -8.29 -12.96 19.68
CA ILE A 172 -7.65 -13.80 18.66
C ILE A 172 -6.27 -14.27 19.14
N MET A 173 -5.50 -13.40 19.82
CA MET A 173 -4.22 -13.78 20.42
C MET A 173 -4.39 -14.80 21.55
N ASP A 174 -5.44 -14.69 22.35
CA ASP A 174 -5.69 -15.60 23.47
C ASP A 174 -6.17 -16.99 22.99
N GLU A 175 -7.05 -17.03 21.98
CA GLU A 175 -7.56 -18.29 21.39
C GLU A 175 -6.49 -19.03 20.58
N THR A 176 -5.59 -18.30 19.90
CA THR A 176 -4.48 -18.93 19.15
C THR A 176 -3.43 -19.54 20.08
N GLN A 177 -3.37 -19.11 21.34
CA GLN A 177 -2.47 -19.66 22.34
C GLN A 177 -2.89 -21.07 22.79
N ASP A 178 -4.19 -21.36 22.86
CA ASP A 178 -4.72 -22.62 23.40
C ASP A 178 -4.73 -23.79 22.41
N LYS A 179 -4.63 -23.52 21.10
CA LYS A 179 -4.63 -24.55 20.04
C LYS A 179 -3.26 -25.04 19.61
N ILE A 180 -2.18 -24.50 20.17
CA ILE A 180 -0.81 -24.85 19.76
C ILE A 180 -0.31 -26.02 20.61
N PRO A 181 0.09 -27.16 20.02
CA PRO A 181 0.65 -28.29 20.77
C PRO A 181 1.86 -27.84 21.60
N LYS A 182 1.91 -28.26 22.87
CA LYS A 182 2.82 -27.77 23.93
C LYS A 182 4.32 -27.80 23.58
N THR A 183 4.71 -28.47 22.50
CA THR A 183 6.08 -28.50 21.94
C THR A 183 6.53 -27.15 21.33
N ASN A 184 5.60 -26.24 21.01
CA ASN A 184 5.92 -24.93 20.42
C ASN A 184 5.90 -23.75 21.41
N ARG A 185 5.56 -23.96 22.69
CA ARG A 185 5.47 -22.85 23.66
C ARG A 185 6.83 -22.17 23.89
N ILE A 186 7.91 -22.96 23.91
CA ILE A 186 9.28 -22.45 24.05
C ILE A 186 9.70 -21.66 22.81
N VAL A 187 9.36 -22.17 21.61
CA VAL A 187 9.64 -21.47 20.35
C VAL A 187 8.88 -20.16 20.26
N ASN A 188 7.62 -20.12 20.70
CA ASN A 188 6.80 -18.91 20.71
C ASN A 188 7.29 -17.88 21.74
N ILE A 189 7.68 -18.33 22.94
CA ILE A 189 8.30 -17.44 23.96
C ILE A 189 9.62 -16.89 23.44
N PHE A 190 10.45 -17.74 22.84
CA PHE A 190 11.71 -17.35 22.24
C PHE A 190 11.50 -16.35 21.08
N MET A 191 10.56 -16.63 20.19
CA MET A 191 10.19 -15.73 19.08
C MET A 191 9.66 -14.40 19.61
N GLY A 192 8.84 -14.42 20.67
CA GLY A 192 8.35 -13.22 21.35
C GLY A 192 9.50 -12.37 21.92
N ILE A 193 10.47 -13.00 22.58
CA ILE A 193 11.68 -12.32 23.08
C ILE A 193 12.49 -11.73 21.93
N VAL A 194 12.69 -12.49 20.85
CA VAL A 194 13.45 -12.05 19.66
C VAL A 194 12.75 -10.85 19.00
N LEU A 195 11.43 -10.91 18.82
CA LEU A 195 10.66 -9.83 18.23
C LEU A 195 10.62 -8.59 19.12
N PHE A 196 10.51 -8.77 20.45
CA PHE A 196 10.54 -7.67 21.40
C PHE A 196 11.92 -7.00 21.44
N ALA A 197 13.00 -7.78 21.46
CA ALA A 197 14.36 -7.27 21.37
C ALA A 197 14.63 -6.57 20.02
N ALA A 198 14.15 -7.14 18.92
CA ALA A 198 14.24 -6.51 17.60
C ALA A 198 13.48 -5.18 17.56
N GLY A 199 12.27 -5.11 18.14
CA GLY A 199 11.50 -3.88 18.26
C GLY A 199 12.21 -2.81 19.07
N ILE A 200 12.79 -3.16 20.23
CA ILE A 200 13.62 -2.25 21.04
C ILE A 200 14.83 -1.76 20.24
N LEU A 201 15.48 -2.66 19.50
CA LEU A 201 16.69 -2.35 18.73
C LEU A 201 16.37 -1.42 17.54
N VAL A 202 15.20 -1.56 16.92
CA VAL A 202 14.68 -0.63 15.91
C VAL A 202 14.40 0.75 16.50
N ILE A 203 13.80 0.82 17.69
CA ILE A 203 13.53 2.09 18.37
C ILE A 203 14.84 2.79 18.76
N MET A 204 15.82 2.03 19.24
CA MET A 204 17.11 2.55 19.69
C MET A 204 18.04 2.94 18.54
N TYR A 205 17.94 2.23 17.41
CA TYR A 205 18.75 2.45 16.21
C TYR A 205 17.88 2.49 14.94
N PRO A 206 17.14 3.58 14.71
CA PRO A 206 16.24 3.69 13.56
C PRO A 206 16.97 3.59 12.20
N THR A 207 18.25 4.00 12.16
CA THR A 207 19.12 3.86 10.98
C THR A 207 19.43 2.40 10.63
N LEU A 208 19.38 1.49 11.60
CA LEU A 208 19.59 0.06 11.37
C LEU A 208 18.46 -0.51 10.52
N LEU A 209 17.19 -0.17 10.80
CA LEU A 209 16.04 -0.56 10.00
C LEU A 209 16.23 -0.19 8.52
N TYR A 210 16.74 1.02 8.25
CA TYR A 210 17.03 1.49 6.89
C TYR A 210 18.01 0.56 6.16
N TYR A 211 19.13 0.18 6.78
CA TYR A 211 20.12 -0.72 6.16
C TYR A 211 19.57 -2.13 5.94
N TRP A 212 18.80 -2.68 6.88
CA TRP A 212 18.21 -4.01 6.76
C TRP A 212 17.20 -4.07 5.62
N VAL A 213 16.32 -3.08 5.52
CA VAL A 213 15.32 -2.98 4.45
C VAL A 213 16.02 -2.76 3.10
N ALA A 214 17.02 -1.88 3.03
CA ALA A 214 17.80 -1.65 1.81
C ALA A 214 18.53 -2.91 1.34
N ALA A 215 19.14 -3.66 2.26
CA ALA A 215 19.81 -4.93 1.94
C ALA A 215 18.82 -5.97 1.39
N ALA A 216 17.63 -6.08 1.97
CA ALA A 216 16.59 -6.98 1.47
C ALA A 216 16.17 -6.64 0.04
N PHE A 217 15.96 -5.35 -0.28
CA PHE A 217 15.65 -4.93 -1.65
C PHE A 217 16.80 -5.16 -2.61
N PHE A 218 18.03 -4.86 -2.21
CA PHE A 218 19.22 -5.05 -3.04
C PHE A 218 19.42 -6.53 -3.39
N LEU A 219 19.37 -7.43 -2.39
CA LEU A 219 19.50 -8.87 -2.59
C LEU A 219 18.36 -9.44 -3.44
N THR A 220 17.13 -8.97 -3.21
CA THR A 220 15.97 -9.39 -4.00
C THR A 220 16.12 -8.95 -5.45
N GLY A 221 16.49 -7.68 -5.71
CA GLY A 221 16.75 -7.17 -7.06
C GLY A 221 17.87 -7.94 -7.77
N LEU A 222 18.97 -8.22 -7.07
CA LEU A 222 20.06 -9.05 -7.58
C LEU A 222 19.57 -10.46 -7.95
N SER A 223 18.71 -11.06 -7.13
CA SER A 223 18.15 -12.40 -7.41
C SER A 223 17.32 -12.45 -8.70
N TYR A 224 16.54 -11.39 -8.98
CA TYR A 224 15.76 -11.28 -10.21
C TYR A 224 16.64 -11.01 -11.42
N PHE A 225 17.69 -10.19 -11.27
CA PHE A 225 18.67 -9.94 -12.34
C PHE A 225 19.38 -11.23 -12.75
N ILE A 226 19.82 -12.03 -11.77
CA ILE A 226 20.45 -13.33 -12.03
C ILE A 226 19.48 -14.29 -12.72
N LYS A 227 18.24 -14.41 -12.21
CA LYS A 227 17.21 -15.25 -12.85
C LYS A 227 16.89 -14.82 -14.28
N GLY A 228 16.91 -13.52 -14.58
CA GLY A 228 16.73 -13.00 -15.94
C GLY A 228 17.93 -13.20 -16.86
N SER A 229 19.13 -13.41 -16.30
CA SER A 229 20.38 -13.60 -17.06
C SER A 229 20.69 -15.05 -17.43
N LEU A 230 19.98 -16.02 -16.84
CA LEU A 230 20.13 -17.43 -17.16
C LEU A 230 19.34 -17.75 -18.44
N PRO A 231 19.95 -18.40 -19.46
CA PRO A 231 19.20 -18.86 -20.62
C PRO A 231 18.20 -19.93 -20.19
N THR A 232 16.94 -19.77 -20.61
CA THR A 232 15.85 -20.74 -20.43
C THR A 232 16.13 -22.06 -21.11
#